data_AF-A0A7X9KPB3-F1
#
_entry.id   AF-A0A7X9KPB3-F1
#
_cell.length_a   1.000
_cell.length_b   1.000
_cell.length_c   1.000
_cell.angle_alpha   90.00
_cell.angle_beta   90.00
_cell.angle_gamma   90.00
#
_symmetry.space_group_name_H-M   'P 1'
#
loop_
_entity.id
_entity.type
_entity.pdbx_description
1 polymer ?
#
loop_
_entity_poly.entity_id
_entity_poly.type
_entity_poly.pdbx_seq_one_letter_code
_entity_poly.pdbx_strand_id
1 'polypeptide(L)'
;MLNFKYNFNAKSGINTRVRHYWSKVNYKQFYTLQNNGSLLPNFTYGQNENKNVNFFNIDFVYTWQFAPGSFLNLVWKNSIMEFRDEVEKNYFHNIGNTLKEDQNNNLSLKIIYYLDYLDLKKWKKKK
;
A
#
# COMPACT_ATOMS: atom_id res chain seq x y z
N MET A 1 2.28 9.77 3.88
CA MET A 1 2.58 9.13 2.58
C MET A 1 3.99 9.52 2.18
N LEU A 2 4.83 8.53 1.86
CA LEU A 2 6.22 8.71 1.46
C LEU A 2 6.38 8.35 -0.01
N ASN A 3 7.10 9.17 -0.77
CA ASN A 3 7.47 8.87 -2.16
C ASN A 3 8.98 8.93 -2.29
N PHE A 4 9.55 7.92 -2.93
CA PHE A 4 10.96 7.84 -3.26
C PHE A 4 11.10 7.65 -4.77
N LYS A 5 11.86 8.53 -5.42
CA LYS A 5 12.14 8.46 -6.85
C LYS A 5 13.64 8.57 -7.05
N TYR A 6 14.18 7.64 -7.83
CA TYR A 6 15.61 7.63 -8.14
C TYR A 6 15.85 7.13 -9.55
N ASN A 7 16.60 7.90 -10.34
CA ASN A 7 17.00 7.52 -11.68
C ASN A 7 18.45 7.06 -11.63
N PHE A 8 18.70 5.79 -11.98
CA PHE A 8 20.06 5.26 -12.08
C PHE A 8 20.81 5.85 -13.28
N ASN A 9 20.08 6.09 -14.38
CA ASN A 9 20.58 6.75 -15.59
C ASN A 9 19.39 7.32 -16.39
N ALA A 10 19.67 7.90 -17.57
CA ALA A 10 18.63 8.48 -18.44
C ALA A 10 17.57 7.47 -18.95
N LYS A 11 17.85 6.17 -18.86
CA LYS A 11 17.02 5.07 -19.38
C LYS A 11 16.40 4.22 -18.28
N SER A 12 16.79 4.33 -17.01
CA SER A 12 16.27 3.48 -15.95
C SER A 12 16.13 4.18 -14.61
N GLY A 13 15.04 3.89 -13.91
CA GLY A 13 14.77 4.43 -12.58
C GLY A 13 13.73 3.63 -11.81
N ILE A 14 13.63 3.95 -10.53
CA ILE A 14 12.64 3.44 -9.60
C ILE A 14 11.75 4.56 -9.06
N ASN A 15 10.51 4.21 -8.82
CA ASN A 15 9.53 5.03 -8.13
C ASN A 15 8.80 4.14 -7.12
N THR A 16 9.00 4.44 -5.84
CA THR A 16 8.40 3.73 -4.73
C THR A 16 7.50 4.68 -3.96
N ARG A 17 6.30 4.23 -3.65
CA ARG A 17 5.33 4.97 -2.84
C ARG A 17 4.87 4.09 -1.69
N VAL A 18 5.04 4.60 -0.48
CA VAL A 18 4.62 3.93 0.75
C VAL A 18 3.53 4.76 1.42
N ARG A 19 2.41 4.14 1.74
CA ARG A 19 1.32 4.76 2.50
C ARG A 19 1.08 3.93 3.74
N HIS A 20 1.16 4.57 4.90
CA HIS A 20 0.73 3.99 6.16
C HIS A 20 -0.35 4.91 6.74
N TYR A 21 -1.51 4.35 7.00
CA TYR A 21 -2.61 5.00 7.68
C TYR A 21 -2.89 4.23 8.96
N TRP A 22 -2.93 4.96 10.08
CA TRP A 22 -3.20 4.40 11.39
C TRP A 22 -4.25 5.26 12.07
N SER A 23 -5.34 4.64 12.50
CA SER A 23 -6.40 5.29 13.27
C SER A 23 -6.78 4.43 14.46
N LYS A 24 -7.02 5.07 15.61
CA LYS A 24 -7.44 4.39 16.83
C LYS A 24 -8.54 5.15 17.54
N VAL A 25 -9.47 4.40 18.12
CA VAL A 25 -10.59 4.89 18.91
C VAL A 25 -10.47 4.26 20.29
N ASN A 26 -10.33 5.11 21.30
CA ASN A 26 -10.27 4.69 22.70
C ASN A 26 -11.49 5.25 23.44
N TYR A 27 -12.45 4.39 23.78
CA TYR A 27 -13.66 4.78 24.49
C TYR A 27 -13.37 4.94 25.98
N LYS A 28 -13.61 6.15 26.51
CA LYS A 28 -13.37 6.45 27.93
C LYS A 28 -14.55 6.11 28.84
N GLN A 29 -15.76 6.30 28.34
CA GLN A 29 -16.99 6.15 29.12
C GLN A 29 -18.18 5.92 28.18
N PHE A 30 -19.10 5.07 28.61
CA PHE A 30 -20.36 4.81 27.93
C PHE A 30 -21.51 5.49 28.66
N TYR A 31 -22.57 5.82 27.91
CA TYR A 31 -23.75 6.50 28.44
C TYR A 31 -25.03 5.82 27.93
N THR A 32 -26.04 5.75 28.80
CA THR A 32 -27.38 5.29 28.45
C THR A 32 -28.28 6.50 28.23
N LEU A 33 -28.92 6.56 27.07
CA LEU A 33 -29.92 7.57 26.75
C LEU A 33 -31.19 7.35 27.58
N GLN A 34 -31.59 8.38 28.32
CA GLN A 34 -32.80 8.39 29.12
C GLN A 34 -34.00 8.88 28.28
N ASN A 35 -35.23 8.55 28.69
CA ASN A 35 -36.45 8.97 27.99
C ASN A 35 -36.63 10.50 27.93
N ASN A 36 -36.01 11.24 28.86
CA ASN A 36 -36.01 12.70 28.87
C ASN A 36 -34.90 13.31 27.99
N GLY A 37 -34.17 12.49 27.23
CA GLY A 37 -33.06 12.91 26.36
C GLY A 37 -31.73 13.14 27.07
N SER A 38 -31.66 12.98 28.40
CA SER A 38 -30.41 13.09 29.16
C SER A 38 -29.54 11.85 29.01
N LEU A 39 -28.22 12.01 29.21
CA LEU A 39 -27.25 10.92 29.16
C LEU A 39 -26.84 10.55 30.59
N LEU A 40 -27.04 9.30 30.98
CA LEU A 40 -26.59 8.76 32.27
C LEU A 40 -25.35 7.89 32.06
N PRO A 41 -24.25 8.08 32.82
CA PRO A 41 -23.11 7.17 32.81
C PRO A 41 -23.53 5.70 32.95
N ASN A 42 -23.09 4.85 32.02
CA ASN A 42 -23.35 3.43 32.05
C ASN A 42 -22.09 2.69 32.52
N PHE A 43 -22.11 2.23 33.77
CA PHE A 43 -21.00 1.46 34.37
C PHE A 43 -21.17 -0.05 34.23
N THR A 44 -22.31 -0.53 33.73
CA THR A 44 -22.56 -1.98 33.53
C THR A 44 -22.17 -2.43 32.13
N TYR A 45 -22.02 -1.50 31.18
CA TYR A 45 -21.49 -1.78 29.86
C TYR A 45 -19.96 -1.89 29.89
N GLY A 46 -19.47 -3.14 29.94
CA GLY A 46 -18.05 -3.47 30.03
C GLY A 46 -17.45 -4.09 28.77
N GLN A 47 -18.13 -3.99 27.62
CA GLN A 47 -17.58 -4.50 26.35
C GLN A 47 -16.46 -3.60 25.84
N ASN A 48 -15.42 -4.22 25.27
CA ASN A 48 -14.33 -3.49 24.66
C ASN A 48 -14.72 -3.06 23.25
N GLU A 49 -15.07 -1.78 23.09
CA GLU A 49 -15.39 -1.17 21.79
C GLU A 49 -14.19 -0.43 21.18
N ASN A 50 -13.01 -0.55 21.79
CA ASN A 50 -11.82 0.08 21.25
C ASN A 50 -11.54 -0.46 19.85
N LYS A 51 -11.07 0.42 18.96
CA LYS A 51 -10.74 0.05 17.59
C LYS A 51 -9.36 0.56 17.25
N ASN A 52 -8.58 -0.28 16.61
CA ASN A 52 -7.28 0.04 16.06
C ASN A 52 -7.27 -0.46 14.61
N VAL A 53 -7.04 0.47 13.68
CA VAL A 53 -7.12 0.19 12.25
C VAL A 53 -5.85 0.66 11.58
N ASN A 54 -5.21 -0.26 10.86
CA ASN A 54 -4.01 0.01 10.09
C ASN A 54 -4.22 -0.36 8.62
N PHE A 55 -3.83 0.55 7.72
CA PHE A 55 -3.70 0.27 6.30
C PHE A 55 -2.27 0.58 5.87
N PHE A 56 -1.58 -0.42 5.34
CA PHE A 56 -0.20 -0.30 4.88
C PHE A 56 -0.09 -0.73 3.41
N ASN A 57 0.30 0.20 2.55
CA ASN A 57 0.38 0.00 1.11
C ASN A 57 1.75 0.40 0.58
N ILE A 58 2.33 -0.46 -0.26
CA ILE A 58 3.56 -0.19 -1.02
C ILE A 58 3.26 -0.36 -2.51
N ASP A 59 3.58 0.68 -3.29
CA ASP A 59 3.62 0.65 -4.75
C ASP A 59 5.07 0.84 -5.20
N PHE A 60 5.71 -0.19 -5.72
CA PHE A 60 7.06 -0.14 -6.31
C PHE A 60 6.99 -0.28 -7.82
N VAL A 61 7.66 0.61 -8.54
CA VAL A 61 7.76 0.58 -10.00
C VAL A 61 9.21 0.77 -10.41
N TYR A 62 9.76 -0.21 -11.11
CA TYR A 62 11.01 -0.08 -11.85
C TYR A 62 10.71 0.06 -13.34
N THR A 63 11.29 1.07 -13.97
CA THR A 63 11.15 1.33 -15.40
C THR A 63 12.52 1.32 -16.05
N TRP A 64 12.65 0.58 -17.16
CA TRP A 64 13.85 0.53 -17.98
C TRP A 64 13.52 0.66 -19.47
N GLN A 65 14.07 1.67 -20.12
CA GLN A 65 14.03 1.88 -21.55
C GLN A 65 15.21 1.16 -22.21
N PHE A 66 14.97 -0.02 -22.77
CA PHE A 66 16.02 -0.83 -23.38
C PHE A 66 16.27 -0.48 -24.86
N ALA A 67 15.29 0.12 -25.54
CA ALA A 67 15.44 0.66 -26.90
C ALA A 67 14.60 1.95 -27.06
N PRO A 68 14.82 2.77 -28.09
CA PRO A 68 14.00 3.96 -28.34
C PRO A 68 12.51 3.61 -28.35
N GLY A 69 11.74 4.28 -27.50
CA GLY A 69 10.31 3.98 -27.28
C GLY A 69 10.00 2.63 -26.59
N SER A 70 10.93 1.70 -26.46
CA SER A 70 10.68 0.37 -25.89
C SER A 70 11.03 0.29 -24.41
N PHE A 71 10.08 -0.18 -23.59
CA PHE A 71 10.17 -0.15 -22.13
C PHE A 71 9.87 -1.50 -21.50
N LEU A 72 10.60 -1.81 -20.44
CA LEU A 72 10.30 -2.84 -19.47
C LEU A 72 9.87 -2.15 -18.17
N ASN A 73 8.72 -2.55 -17.62
CA ASN A 73 8.23 -2.08 -16.34
C ASN A 73 7.98 -3.27 -15.42
N LEU A 74 8.66 -3.29 -14.29
CA LEU A 74 8.39 -4.21 -13.19
C LEU A 74 7.63 -3.46 -12.12
N VAL A 75 6.42 -3.92 -11.81
CA VAL A 75 5.54 -3.30 -10.83
C VAL A 75 5.27 -4.30 -9.73
N TRP A 76 5.60 -3.93 -8.49
CA TRP A 76 5.25 -4.70 -7.32
C TRP A 76 4.33 -3.87 -6.43
N LYS A 77 3.19 -4.44 -6.05
CA LYS A 77 2.24 -3.82 -5.14
C LYS A 77 1.98 -4.74 -3.97
N ASN A 78 1.93 -4.16 -2.79
CA ASN A 78 1.59 -4.82 -1.55
C ASN A 78 0.56 -3.97 -0.81
N SER A 79 -0.49 -4.61 -0.31
CA SER A 79 -1.54 -3.98 0.50
C SER A 79 -1.83 -4.86 1.70
N ILE A 80 -1.78 -4.26 2.88
CA ILE A 80 -2.04 -4.93 4.14
C ILE A 80 -3.08 -4.11 4.90
N MET A 81 -4.05 -4.81 5.47
CA MET A 81 -5.14 -4.24 6.24
C MET A 81 -5.23 -5.00 7.55
N GLU A 82 -5.27 -4.26 8.65
CA GLU A 82 -5.29 -4.83 9.99
C GLU A 82 -6.33 -4.11 10.84
N PHE A 83 -7.10 -4.91 11.56
CA PHE A 83 -8.12 -4.46 12.51
C PHE A 83 -7.93 -5.21 13.81
N ARG A 84 -7.79 -4.46 14.90
CA ARG A 84 -7.71 -4.99 16.26
C ARG A 84 -8.59 -4.20 17.21
N ASP A 85 -9.06 -4.88 18.25
CA ASP A 85 -9.85 -4.25 19.31
C ASP A 85 -8.96 -3.72 20.46
N GLU A 86 -7.64 -3.85 20.33
CA GLU A 86 -6.67 -3.39 21.32
C GLU A 86 -6.05 -2.04 20.90
N VAL A 87 -6.07 -1.07 21.82
CA VAL A 87 -5.45 0.24 21.61
C VAL A 87 -3.93 0.11 21.75
N GLU A 88 -3.24 -0.16 20.65
CA GLU A 88 -1.78 -0.16 20.66
C GLU A 88 -1.23 1.27 20.85
N LYS A 89 -0.27 1.43 21.77
CA LYS A 89 0.34 2.74 22.07
C LYS A 89 1.67 2.91 21.34
N ASN A 90 2.36 1.80 21.05
CA ASN A 90 3.69 1.82 20.44
C ASN A 90 3.59 1.71 18.93
N TYR A 91 3.93 2.79 18.22
CA TYR A 91 3.90 2.84 16.74
C TYR A 91 4.71 1.72 16.08
N PHE A 92 5.94 1.47 16.55
CA PHE A 92 6.82 0.44 15.99
C PHE A 92 6.32 -0.99 16.24
N HIS A 93 5.64 -1.21 17.36
CA HIS A 93 5.03 -2.50 17.65
C HIS A 93 3.79 -2.71 16.75
N ASN A 94 2.94 -1.69 16.65
CA ASN A 94 1.76 -1.68 15.80
C ASN A 94 2.08 -1.98 14.34
N ILE A 95 3.04 -1.25 13.75
CA ILE A 95 3.45 -1.50 12.36
C ILE A 95 4.11 -2.88 12.19
N GLY A 96 4.86 -3.35 13.20
CA GLY A 96 5.44 -4.69 13.19
C GLY A 96 4.37 -5.78 13.20
N ASN A 97 3.24 -5.56 13.87
CA ASN A 97 2.09 -6.45 13.84
C ASN A 97 1.37 -6.36 12.50
N THR A 98 1.12 -5.15 11.98
CA THR A 98 0.52 -4.97 10.65
C THR A 98 1.33 -5.67 9.56
N LEU A 99 2.66 -5.60 9.58
CA LEU A 99 3.50 -6.27 8.58
C LEU A 99 3.47 -7.81 8.65
N LYS A 100 2.91 -8.41 9.71
CA LYS A 100 2.75 -9.86 9.85
C LYS A 100 1.37 -10.36 9.43
N GLU A 101 0.39 -9.47 9.27
CA GLU A 101 -0.96 -9.84 8.82
C GLU A 101 -0.97 -10.28 7.35
N ASP A 102 -2.11 -10.83 6.93
CA ASP A 102 -2.30 -11.28 5.55
C ASP A 102 -2.05 -10.15 4.55
N GLN A 103 -1.18 -10.45 3.58
CA GLN A 103 -0.68 -9.45 2.64
C GLN A 103 -1.17 -9.74 1.23
N ASN A 104 -1.84 -8.77 0.61
CA ASN A 104 -2.17 -8.84 -0.80
C ASN A 104 -0.97 -8.40 -1.64
N ASN A 105 -0.23 -9.38 -2.15
CA ASN A 105 0.97 -9.19 -2.97
C ASN A 105 0.67 -9.40 -4.46
N ASN A 106 0.98 -8.39 -5.28
CA ASN A 106 0.86 -8.47 -6.73
C ASN A 106 2.18 -8.06 -7.39
N LEU A 107 2.77 -8.98 -8.16
CA LEU A 107 3.93 -8.73 -9.00
C LEU A 107 3.50 -8.78 -10.47
N SER A 108 3.78 -7.70 -11.19
CA SER A 108 3.38 -7.52 -12.58
C SER A 108 4.59 -7.11 -13.42
N LEU A 109 4.74 -7.72 -14.60
CA LEU A 109 5.76 -7.37 -15.59
C LEU A 109 5.08 -6.90 -16.87
N LYS A 110 5.49 -5.75 -17.39
CA LYS A 110 5.00 -5.18 -18.64
C LYS A 110 6.16 -4.87 -19.57
N ILE A 111 6.11 -5.39 -20.80
CA ILE A 111 7.09 -5.12 -21.86
C ILE A 111 6.37 -4.45 -23.01
N ILE A 112 6.91 -3.33 -23.48
CA ILE A 112 6.49 -2.62 -24.69
C ILE A 112 7.69 -2.61 -25.63
N TYR A 113 7.52 -3.15 -26.84
CA TYR A 113 8.55 -3.17 -27.87
C TYR A 113 8.04 -2.57 -29.17
N TYR A 114 8.79 -1.62 -29.72
CA TYR A 114 8.48 -1.01 -31.01
C TYR A 114 9.31 -1.68 -32.11
N LEU A 115 8.62 -2.30 -33.06
CA LEU A 115 9.23 -2.96 -34.21
C LEU A 115 9.40 -1.95 -35.35
N ASP A 116 10.62 -1.78 -35.85
CA ASP A 116 10.88 -1.04 -37.08
C ASP A 116 10.75 -1.98 -38.30
N TYR A 117 9.89 -1.62 -39.24
CA TYR A 117 9.70 -2.35 -40.49
C TYR A 117 10.97 -2.42 -41.35
N LEU A 118 11.80 -1.37 -41.34
CA LEU A 118 13.05 -1.34 -42.10
C LEU A 118 14.06 -2.35 -41.55
N ASP A 119 14.12 -2.51 -40.23
CA ASP A 119 14.99 -3.50 -39.59
C ASP A 119 14.49 -4.93 -39.81
N LEU A 120 13.16 -5.15 -39.79
CA LEU A 120 12.55 -6.42 -40.16
C LEU A 120 12.86 -6.81 -41.62
N LYS A 121 12.82 -5.84 -42.55
CA LYS A 121 13.13 -6.07 -43.97
C LYS A 121 14.61 -6.43 -44.19
N LYS A 122 15.54 -5.80 -43.44
CA LYS A 122 16.97 -6.15 -43.48
C LYS A 122 17.23 -7.56 -42.94
N TRP A 123 16.53 -7.96 -41.88
CA TRP A 123 16.67 -9.29 -41.30
C TRP A 123 16.21 -10.41 -42.25
N LYS A 124 15.10 -10.19 -42.99
CA LYS A 124 14.63 -11.12 -44.03
C LYS A 124 15.54 -11.21 -45.26
N LYS A 125 16.38 -10.21 -45.55
CA LYS A 125 17.34 -10.24 -46.66
C LYS A 125 18.69 -10.89 -46.31
N LYS A 126 18.97 -11.07 -45.01
CA LYS A 126 20.18 -11.75 -44.52
C LYS A 126 19.98 -13.26 -44.32
N LYS A 127 18.74 -13.75 -44.40
CA LYS A 127 18.38 -15.15 -44.57
C LYS A 127 18.13 -15.42 -46.05
#